data_AF-A0A1Q7DPZ4-F1
#
_entry.id   AF-A0A1Q7DPZ4-F1
#
_cell.length_a   1.000
_cell.length_b   1.000
_cell.length_c   1.000
_cell.angle_alpha   90.00
_cell.angle_beta   90.00
_cell.angle_gamma   90.00
#
_symmetry.space_group_name_H-M   'P 1'
#
loop_
_entity.id
_entity.type
_entity.pdbx_description
1 polymer ?
#
loop_
_entity_poly.entity_id
_entity_poly.type
_entity_poly.pdbx_seq_one_letter_code
_entity_poly.pdbx_strand_id
1 'polypeptide(L)' 'MNWKLIAVLGIGLVFLLYGTVAVFEAFDRVSHSNSDTIRPFVITMAPVWAVAIAAARVLLRRD' A
#
# COMPACT_ATOMS: atom_id res chain seq x y z
N MET A 1 -14.01 18.75 8.11
CA MET A 1 -13.20 17.73 7.44
C MET A 1 -14.19 16.98 6.58
N ASN A 2 -13.99 16.90 5.27
CA ASN A 2 -15.00 16.30 4.40
C ASN A 2 -15.11 14.81 4.73
N TRP A 3 -16.18 14.40 5.42
CA TRP A 3 -16.39 13.00 5.83
C TRP A 3 -16.34 12.03 4.64
N LYS A 4 -16.81 12.48 3.47
CA LYS A 4 -16.71 11.70 2.22
C LYS A 4 -15.26 11.45 1.83
N LEU A 5 -14.37 12.44 2.00
CA LEU A 5 -12.94 12.28 1.73
C LEU A 5 -12.31 11.25 2.69
N ILE A 6 -12.63 11.33 3.98
CA ILE A 6 -12.15 10.36 4.97
C ILE A 6 -12.63 8.96 4.61
N ALA A 7 -13.90 8.80 4.24
CA ALA A 7 -14.44 7.51 3.82
C ALA A 7 -13.72 6.95 2.60
N VAL A 8 -13.48 7.78 1.57
CA VAL A 8 -12.73 7.37 0.36
C VAL A 8 -11.29 6.98 0.70
N LEU A 9 -10.59 7.76 1.53
CA LEU A 9 -9.23 7.43 1.97
C LEU A 9 -9.20 6.14 2.80
N GLY A 10 -10.20 5.93 3.65
CA GLY A 10 -10.35 4.69 4.43
C GLY A 10 -10.55 3.47 3.55
N ILE A 11 -11.45 3.55 2.56
CA ILE A 11 -11.67 2.48 1.58
C ILE A 11 -10.37 2.22 0.79
N GLY A 12 -9.72 3.27 0.30
CA GLY A 12 -8.45 3.15 -0.41
C GLY A 12 -7.35 2.49 0.43
N LEU A 13 -7.27 2.82 1.72
CA LEU A 13 -6.34 2.19 2.65
C LEU A 13 -6.63 0.69 2.83
N VAL A 14 -7.90 0.30 2.93
CA VAL A 14 -8.28 -1.13 3.02
C VAL A 14 -7.83 -1.88 1.77
N PHE A 15 -8.06 -1.32 0.57
CA PHE A 15 -7.58 -1.92 -0.66
C PHE A 15 -6.04 -1.99 -0.74
N LEU A 16 -5.35 -0.94 -0.29
CA LEU A 16 -3.88 -0.93 -0.25
C LEU A 16 -3.34 -2.01 0.68
N LEU A 17 -3.93 -2.20 1.86
CA LEU A 17 -3.55 -3.25 2.79
C LEU A 17 -3.81 -4.64 2.22
N TYR A 18 -5.01 -4.86 1.67
CA TYR A 18 -5.37 -6.12 1.04
C TYR A 18 -4.42 -6.47 -0.11
N GLY A 19 -4.17 -5.51 -1.01
CA GLY A 19 -3.22 -5.66 -2.11
C GLY A 19 -1.79 -5.91 -1.62
N THR A 20 -1.36 -5.24 -0.54
CA THR A 20 -0.04 -5.48 0.08
C THR A 20 0.10 -6.94 0.51
N VAL A 21 -0.90 -7.50 1.19
CA VAL A 21 -0.87 -8.91 1.62
C VAL A 21 -0.92 -9.85 0.42
N ALA A 22 -1.79 -9.58 -0.56
CA ALA A 22 -1.90 -10.41 -1.76
C ALA A 22 -0.58 -10.45 -2.57
N VAL A 23 0.12 -9.32 -2.69
CA VAL A 23 1.43 -9.23 -3.35
C VAL A 23 2.50 -9.97 -2.55
N PHE A 24 2.49 -9.86 -1.23
CA PHE A 24 3.39 -10.62 -0.37
C PHE A 24 3.20 -12.13 -0.57
N GLU A 25 1.96 -12.62 -0.49
CA GLU A 25 1.63 -14.02 -0.74
C GLU A 25 2.04 -14.48 -2.14
N ALA A 26 1.87 -13.63 -3.16
CA ALA A 26 2.26 -13.97 -4.53
C ALA A 26 3.78 -14.23 -4.65
N PHE A 27 4.60 -13.41 -3.98
CA PHE A 27 6.05 -13.64 -3.94
C PHE A 27 6.43 -14.83 -3.06
N ASP A 28 5.73 -15.01 -1.93
CA ASP A 28 6.04 -16.08 -0.99
C ASP A 28 5.73 -17.48 -1.52
N ARG A 29 4.66 -17.65 -2.31
CA ARG A 29 4.23 -18.94 -2.89
C ARG A 29 5.28 -19.64 -3.75
N VAL A 30 6.22 -18.89 -4.33
CA VAL A 30 7.27 -19.41 -5.21
C VAL A 30 8.68 -19.22 -4.64
N SER A 31 8.76 -18.81 -3.38
CA SER A 31 9.99 -18.45 -2.70
C SER A 31 10.76 -19.67 -2.20
N HIS A 32 12.10 -19.60 -2.25
CA HIS A 32 12.99 -20.62 -1.69
C HIS A 32 13.76 -20.09 -0.46
N SER A 33 13.62 -18.80 -0.15
CA SER A 33 14.27 -18.15 1.00
C SER A 33 13.57 -16.83 1.36
N ASN A 34 13.69 -16.38 2.61
CA ASN A 34 13.09 -15.10 3.01
C ASN A 34 13.57 -13.91 2.17
N SER A 35 14.81 -13.96 1.66
CA SER A 35 15.34 -12.93 0.76
C SER A 35 14.58 -12.89 -0.56
N ASP A 36 14.17 -14.04 -1.10
CA ASP A 36 13.42 -14.15 -2.36
C ASP A 36 11.99 -13.62 -2.24
N THR A 37 11.41 -13.61 -1.04
CA THR A 37 10.13 -12.96 -0.77
C THR A 37 10.31 -11.46 -0.49
N ILE A 38 11.14 -11.11 0.50
CA ILE A 38 11.20 -9.76 1.05
C ILE A 38 11.78 -8.76 0.05
N ARG A 39 12.83 -9.14 -0.69
CA ARG A 39 13.51 -8.21 -1.60
C ARG A 39 12.59 -7.71 -2.72
N PRO A 40 11.96 -8.57 -3.55
CA PRO A 40 11.04 -8.09 -4.58
C PRO A 40 9.78 -7.46 -3.98
N PHE A 41 9.30 -7.93 -2.83
CA PHE A 41 8.17 -7.34 -2.13
C PHE A 41 8.42 -5.88 -1.77
N VAL A 42 9.53 -5.57 -1.09
CA VAL A 42 9.86 -4.21 -0.67
C VAL A 42 10.11 -3.31 -1.88
N ILE A 43 10.83 -3.79 -2.90
CA ILE A 43 11.07 -3.03 -4.14
C ILE A 43 9.75 -2.67 -4.83
N THR A 44 8.77 -3.57 -4.80
CA THR A 44 7.46 -3.35 -5.44
C THR A 44 6.55 -2.46 -4.59
N MET A 45 6.45 -2.71 -3.29
CA MET A 45 5.45 -2.07 -2.43
C MET A 45 5.90 -0.74 -1.83
N ALA A 46 7.19 -0.53 -1.57
CA ALA A 46 7.66 0.73 -0.99
C ALA A 46 7.33 1.96 -1.87
N PRO A 47 7.52 1.92 -3.20
CA PRO A 47 7.09 3.01 -4.08
C PRO A 47 5.57 3.26 -4.02
N VAL A 48 4.76 2.20 -4.01
CA VAL A 48 3.29 2.30 -3.95
C VAL A 48 2.85 3.01 -2.66
N TRP A 49 3.43 2.62 -1.52
CA TRP A 49 3.16 3.26 -0.24
C TRP A 49 3.62 4.72 -0.20
N ALA A 50 4.79 5.03 -0.78
CA ALA A 50 5.28 6.41 -0.85
C ALA A 50 4.30 7.32 -1.62
N VAL A 51 3.81 6.85 -2.78
CA VAL A 51 2.82 7.58 -3.59
C VAL A 51 1.49 7.72 -2.85
N ALA A 52 0.99 6.63 -2.24
CA ALA A 52 -0.27 6.65 -1.50
C ALA A 52 -0.24 7.66 -0.33
N ILE A 53 0.86 7.67 0.43
CA ILE A 53 1.05 8.61 1.55
C ILE A 53 1.16 10.06 1.04
N ALA A 54 1.92 10.29 -0.04
CA ALA A 54 2.04 11.63 -0.63
C ALA A 54 0.67 12.15 -1.11
N ALA A 55 -0.10 11.32 -1.83
CA ALA A 55 -1.44 11.66 -2.28
C ALA A 55 -2.40 11.93 -1.11
N ALA A 56 -2.39 11.07 -0.08
CA ALA A 56 -3.21 11.27 1.11
C ALA A 56 -2.86 12.58 1.82
N ARG A 57 -1.57 12.93 1.94
CA ARG A 57 -1.13 14.22 2.52
C ARG A 57 -1.64 15.41 1.72
N VAL A 58 -1.59 15.35 0.39
CA VAL A 58 -2.11 16.42 -0.47
C VAL A 58 -3.61 16.57 -0.31
N LEU A 59 -4.36 15.46 -0.32
CA LEU A 59 -5.82 15.47 -0.19
C LEU A 59 -6.30 15.93 1.20
N LEU A 60 -5.53 15.62 2.25
CA LEU A 60 -5.86 15.99 3.63
C LEU A 60 -5.41 17.41 4.01
N ARG A 61 -4.54 18.05 3.21
CA ARG A 61 -4.23 19.46 3.40
C ARG A 61 -5.51 20.26 3.16
N ARG A 62 -5.92 20.97 4.21
CA ARG A 62 -6.93 22.02 4.13
C ARG A 62 -6.19 23.28 3.72
N ASP A 63 -6.51 23.81 2.56
CA ASP A 63 -6.42 25.25 2.35
C ASP A 63 -7.62 25.92 3.06
#